data_AF-A0A9P6EH23-F1
#
_entry.id   AF-A0A9P6EH23-F1
#
_cell.length_a   1.000
_cell.length_b   1.000
_cell.length_c   1.000
_cell.angle_alpha   90.00
_cell.angle_beta   90.00
_cell.angle_gamma   90.00
#
_symmetry.space_group_name_H-M   'P 1'
#
loop_
_entity.id
_entity.type
_entity.pdbx_description
1 polymer ?
#
loop_
_entity_poly.entity_id
_entity_poly.type
_entity_poly.pdbx_seq_one_letter_code
_entity_poly.pdbx_strand_id
1 'polypeptide(L)'
;MSFPRIVAFDTDWTLWQQYLDVNTWGRGNGASAQVQDNIERFDRMILRDRTNHSYWIRQYDEISNVIYDVLRNNAQLAIVSSNASKPMCDRALHFLNAFNPATNSDWSIVDLATYSEIGWDLKVNHFRKLQGWAQVDYSEMLMFDDEPFNNDIRITLGASFQLLRNRAPFTWNLYQQGLAAWRQARSLTLWLNPGGNNPVLIGYSGLPTSWINRIHAGEGIVEKKMPYRWGFGLYLTSSIRLAKYFRDWNGNWGADRSYVCQIWAKDYNAWAYGVPKIWVPESDGNFQQMDNMNWTSDETALNQENRDATFAANFGVPAPYALFSQHFWMNGMPFPRERFTEMVAGTQLFRTMFNVVMLQDSQVEQMLNQNAAPFGEQFQAWNIVTPHETKLEFARYGEQALINWSSRAAAARDLDGKVSTDKPASKETVPES
;
A
#
# COMPACT_ATOMS: atom_id res chain seq x y z
N MET A 1 15.61 -14.66 6.39
CA MET A 1 14.99 -13.32 6.26
C MET A 1 13.49 -13.46 6.46
N SER A 2 12.76 -12.42 6.86
CA SER A 2 11.29 -12.48 6.97
C SER A 2 10.65 -12.72 5.59
N PHE A 3 9.51 -13.41 5.59
CA PHE A 3 8.78 -13.81 4.39
C PHE A 3 7.26 -13.75 4.63
N PRO A 4 6.42 -13.34 3.65
CA PRO A 4 4.96 -13.32 3.80
C PRO A 4 4.40 -14.68 4.19
N ARG A 5 3.35 -14.73 4.99
CA ARG A 5 2.67 -16.00 5.27
C ARG A 5 1.85 -16.48 4.07
N ILE A 6 1.34 -15.54 3.27
CA ILE A 6 0.61 -15.83 2.05
C ILE A 6 1.17 -14.99 0.91
N VAL A 7 1.45 -15.65 -0.22
CA VAL A 7 1.75 -14.98 -1.48
C VAL A 7 0.64 -15.33 -2.47
N ALA A 8 -0.07 -14.30 -2.91
CA ALA A 8 -1.22 -14.40 -3.79
C ALA A 8 -0.89 -13.92 -5.20
N PHE A 9 -1.44 -14.59 -6.21
CA PHE A 9 -1.28 -14.24 -7.61
C PHE A 9 -2.63 -14.14 -8.29
N ASP A 10 -2.81 -13.11 -9.11
CA ASP A 10 -3.80 -13.14 -10.19
C ASP A 10 -3.41 -14.19 -11.24
N THR A 11 -4.33 -14.50 -12.15
CA THR A 11 -4.11 -15.46 -13.23
C THR A 11 -3.69 -14.78 -14.53
N ASP A 12 -4.59 -14.00 -15.13
CA ASP A 12 -4.44 -13.50 -16.48
C ASP A 12 -3.42 -12.35 -16.46
N TRP A 13 -2.47 -12.33 -17.40
CA TRP A 13 -1.33 -11.39 -17.40
C TRP A 13 -0.46 -11.37 -16.14
N THR A 14 -0.65 -12.34 -15.22
CA THR A 14 0.15 -12.49 -14.00
C THR A 14 0.86 -13.83 -13.92
N LEU A 15 0.13 -14.96 -13.95
CA LEU A 15 0.74 -16.29 -14.04
C LEU A 15 1.03 -16.67 -15.50
N TRP A 16 0.21 -16.19 -16.43
CA TRP A 16 0.35 -16.44 -17.85
C TRP A 16 0.01 -15.21 -18.69
N GLN A 17 0.45 -15.23 -19.94
CA GLN A 17 0.12 -14.23 -20.95
C GLN A 17 -1.29 -14.46 -21.49
N GLN A 18 -1.97 -13.36 -21.82
CA GLN A 18 -3.34 -13.30 -22.36
C GLN A 18 -4.45 -13.68 -21.37
N TYR A 19 -5.67 -13.40 -21.79
CA TYR A 19 -6.89 -13.73 -21.05
C TYR A 19 -7.39 -15.13 -21.38
N LEU A 20 -7.68 -15.90 -20.34
CA LEU A 20 -8.44 -17.14 -20.44
C LEU A 20 -9.95 -16.83 -20.42
N ASP A 21 -10.49 -16.41 -21.56
CA ASP A 21 -11.87 -15.89 -21.65
C ASP A 21 -12.89 -16.96 -22.05
N VAL A 22 -13.85 -17.21 -21.16
CA VAL A 22 -14.96 -18.17 -21.33
C VAL A 22 -15.89 -17.84 -22.51
N ASN A 23 -15.89 -16.60 -22.99
CA ASN A 23 -16.73 -16.18 -24.11
C ASN A 23 -16.10 -16.48 -25.46
N THR A 24 -14.77 -16.63 -25.53
CA THR A 24 -14.04 -16.89 -26.78
C THR A 24 -13.56 -18.34 -26.88
N TRP A 25 -13.09 -18.91 -25.77
CA TRP A 25 -12.59 -20.29 -25.75
C TRP A 25 -13.73 -21.32 -25.85
N GLY A 26 -13.49 -22.40 -26.60
CA GLY A 26 -14.43 -23.51 -26.75
C GLY A 26 -15.69 -23.13 -27.54
N ARG A 27 -15.56 -22.20 -28.50
CA ARG A 27 -16.68 -21.75 -29.35
C ARG A 27 -16.56 -22.18 -30.82
N GLY A 28 -15.46 -22.82 -31.19
CA GLY A 28 -15.26 -23.34 -32.54
C GLY A 28 -15.97 -24.66 -32.80
N ASN A 29 -15.83 -25.15 -34.03
CA ASN A 29 -16.38 -26.44 -34.44
C ASN A 29 -15.76 -27.58 -33.62
N GLY A 30 -16.59 -28.50 -33.12
CA GLY A 30 -16.14 -29.62 -32.30
C GLY A 30 -15.86 -29.27 -30.84
N ALA A 31 -16.40 -28.15 -30.33
CA ALA A 31 -16.32 -27.80 -28.92
C ALA A 31 -16.95 -28.87 -28.03
N SER A 32 -16.25 -29.21 -26.94
CA SER A 32 -16.82 -29.93 -25.81
C SER A 32 -17.90 -29.06 -25.15
N ALA A 33 -18.96 -29.70 -24.67
CA ALA A 33 -20.05 -29.01 -23.97
C ALA A 33 -19.57 -28.28 -22.70
N GLN A 34 -18.58 -28.86 -22.00
CA GLN A 34 -17.89 -28.24 -20.88
C GLN A 34 -16.74 -27.38 -21.41
N VAL A 35 -16.79 -26.07 -21.16
CA VAL A 35 -15.85 -25.11 -21.76
C VAL A 35 -14.39 -25.40 -21.39
N GLN A 36 -14.12 -25.81 -20.16
CA GLN A 36 -12.79 -26.17 -19.67
C GLN A 36 -12.19 -27.40 -20.38
N ASP A 37 -13.02 -28.28 -20.94
CA ASP A 37 -12.55 -29.45 -21.69
C ASP A 37 -12.08 -29.10 -23.12
N ASN A 38 -12.17 -27.83 -23.51
CA ASN A 38 -11.58 -27.31 -24.73
C ASN A 38 -10.16 -26.75 -24.52
N ILE A 39 -9.66 -26.68 -23.29
CA ILE A 39 -8.26 -26.32 -23.01
C ILE A 39 -7.41 -27.56 -23.25
N GLU A 40 -6.46 -27.47 -24.17
CA GLU A 40 -5.47 -28.51 -24.41
C GLU A 40 -4.05 -28.01 -24.16
N ARG A 41 -3.19 -28.93 -23.71
CA ARG A 41 -1.76 -28.68 -23.53
C ARG A 41 -1.06 -28.78 -24.89
N PHE A 42 -0.45 -27.67 -25.34
CA PHE A 42 0.38 -27.66 -26.54
C PHE A 42 1.82 -28.04 -26.21
N ASP A 43 2.39 -27.45 -25.15
CA ASP A 43 3.70 -27.81 -24.63
C ASP A 43 3.76 -27.69 -23.08
N ARG A 44 4.96 -27.67 -22.50
CA ARG A 44 5.11 -27.59 -21.03
C ARG A 44 4.48 -26.33 -20.44
N MET A 45 4.52 -25.21 -21.14
CA MET A 45 4.17 -23.86 -20.68
C MET A 45 3.03 -23.21 -21.45
N ILE A 46 2.62 -23.77 -22.59
CA ILE A 46 1.61 -23.23 -23.49
C ILE A 46 0.37 -24.13 -23.47
N LEU A 47 -0.76 -23.50 -23.19
CA LEU A 47 -2.08 -24.08 -23.34
C LEU A 47 -2.82 -23.35 -24.46
N ARG A 48 -3.67 -24.05 -25.21
CA ARG A 48 -4.46 -23.45 -26.29
C ARG A 48 -5.87 -24.02 -26.33
N ASP A 49 -6.76 -23.31 -27.01
CA ASP A 49 -8.11 -23.79 -27.28
C ASP A 49 -8.06 -24.82 -28.41
N ARG A 50 -8.52 -26.04 -28.13
CA ARG A 50 -8.63 -27.16 -29.08
C ARG A 50 -9.45 -26.80 -30.34
N THR A 51 -10.43 -25.92 -30.20
CA THR A 51 -11.36 -25.56 -31.28
C THR A 51 -10.89 -24.37 -32.11
N ASN A 52 -9.98 -23.56 -31.54
CA ASN A 52 -9.33 -22.45 -32.24
C ASN A 52 -7.94 -22.18 -31.64
N HIS A 53 -6.90 -22.73 -32.26
CA HIS A 53 -5.51 -22.58 -31.80
C HIS A 53 -4.97 -21.13 -31.83
N SER A 54 -5.71 -20.14 -32.35
CA SER A 54 -5.33 -18.73 -32.19
C SER A 54 -5.48 -18.24 -30.76
N TYR A 55 -6.34 -18.88 -29.96
CA TYR A 55 -6.48 -18.61 -28.53
C TYR A 55 -5.52 -19.50 -27.75
N TRP A 56 -4.59 -18.87 -27.04
CA TRP A 56 -3.57 -19.54 -26.25
C TRP A 56 -3.17 -18.69 -25.07
N ILE A 57 -2.65 -19.35 -24.03
CA ILE A 57 -1.99 -18.74 -22.90
C ILE A 57 -0.61 -19.37 -22.73
N ARG A 58 0.36 -18.59 -22.25
CA ARG A 58 1.72 -19.06 -21.96
C ARG A 58 2.11 -18.65 -20.55
N GLN A 59 2.44 -19.62 -19.70
CA GLN A 59 3.00 -19.35 -18.38
C GLN A 59 4.27 -18.51 -18.49
N TYR A 60 4.45 -17.50 -17.62
CA TYR A 60 5.71 -16.76 -17.59
C TYR A 60 6.85 -17.64 -17.05
N ASP A 61 8.06 -17.45 -17.59
CA ASP A 61 9.21 -18.32 -17.35
C ASP A 61 9.63 -18.41 -15.87
N GLU A 62 9.45 -17.34 -15.11
CA GLU A 62 9.87 -17.27 -13.70
C GLU A 62 8.86 -17.84 -12.71
N ILE A 63 7.63 -18.16 -13.12
CA ILE A 63 6.56 -18.57 -12.20
C ILE A 63 6.94 -19.84 -11.42
N SER A 64 7.55 -20.83 -12.07
CA SER A 64 7.97 -22.05 -11.37
C SER A 64 9.05 -21.78 -10.31
N ASN A 65 9.99 -20.86 -10.58
CA ASN A 65 11.03 -20.46 -9.62
C ASN A 65 10.44 -19.67 -8.44
N VAL A 66 9.46 -18.81 -8.72
CA VAL A 66 8.76 -17.99 -7.72
C VAL A 66 7.92 -18.87 -6.80
N ILE A 67 7.13 -19.80 -7.35
CA ILE A 67 6.36 -20.76 -6.56
C ILE A 67 7.31 -21.62 -5.70
N TYR A 68 8.44 -22.05 -6.25
CA TYR A 68 9.46 -22.74 -5.46
C TYR A 68 9.96 -21.88 -4.28
N ASP A 69 10.23 -20.59 -4.48
CA ASP A 69 10.64 -19.68 -3.40
C ASP A 69 9.54 -19.50 -2.33
N VAL A 70 8.28 -19.38 -2.75
CA VAL A 70 7.13 -19.31 -1.83
C VAL A 70 7.08 -20.56 -0.95
N LEU A 71 7.11 -21.74 -1.56
CA LEU A 71 6.97 -23.01 -0.85
C LEU A 71 8.18 -23.31 0.05
N ARG A 72 9.42 -23.07 -0.40
CA ARG A 72 10.63 -23.34 0.41
C ARG A 72 10.73 -22.44 1.65
N ASN A 73 10.08 -21.27 1.61
CA ASN A 73 10.00 -20.35 2.76
C ASN A 73 8.77 -20.63 3.64
N ASN A 74 8.08 -21.76 3.44
CA ASN A 74 6.88 -22.17 4.18
C ASN A 74 5.72 -21.16 4.09
N ALA A 75 5.64 -20.40 2.99
CA ALA A 75 4.51 -19.56 2.70
C ALA A 75 3.44 -20.32 1.94
N GLN A 76 2.18 -19.95 2.16
CA GLN A 76 1.04 -20.51 1.46
C GLN A 76 0.85 -19.79 0.12
N LEU A 77 0.66 -20.57 -0.94
CA LEU A 77 0.31 -20.06 -2.26
C LEU A 77 -1.20 -19.82 -2.35
N ALA A 78 -1.61 -18.65 -2.80
CA ALA A 78 -3.00 -18.35 -3.09
C ALA A 78 -3.19 -17.94 -4.56
N ILE A 79 -4.24 -18.44 -5.19
CA ILE A 79 -4.71 -17.97 -6.50
C ILE A 79 -5.93 -17.09 -6.26
N VAL A 80 -5.85 -15.83 -6.68
CA VAL A 80 -6.90 -14.85 -6.46
C VAL A 80 -7.20 -14.16 -7.78
N SER A 81 -8.29 -14.53 -8.45
CA SER A 81 -8.59 -14.10 -9.82
C SER A 81 -10.02 -13.59 -9.99
N SER A 82 -10.18 -12.51 -10.76
CA SER A 82 -11.50 -11.98 -11.14
C SER A 82 -12.04 -12.60 -12.44
N ASN A 83 -11.41 -13.66 -12.93
CA ASN A 83 -11.86 -14.42 -14.10
C ASN A 83 -13.24 -15.03 -13.85
N ALA A 84 -14.11 -14.97 -14.86
CA ALA A 84 -15.50 -15.40 -14.77
C ALA A 84 -15.67 -16.94 -14.71
N SER A 85 -14.63 -17.73 -15.01
CA SER A 85 -14.71 -19.18 -15.11
C SER A 85 -13.66 -19.89 -14.27
N LYS A 86 -13.99 -20.13 -12.99
CA LYS A 86 -13.18 -20.97 -12.11
C LYS A 86 -12.82 -22.34 -12.72
N PRO A 87 -13.74 -23.10 -13.34
CA PRO A 87 -13.40 -24.39 -13.95
C PRO A 87 -12.32 -24.30 -15.04
N MET A 88 -12.30 -23.21 -15.82
CA MET A 88 -11.27 -22.99 -16.83
C MET A 88 -9.92 -22.68 -16.20
N CYS A 89 -9.88 -21.76 -15.24
CA CYS A 89 -8.65 -21.44 -14.52
C CYS A 89 -8.09 -22.67 -13.81
N ASP A 90 -8.92 -23.44 -13.10
CA ASP A 90 -8.51 -24.68 -12.43
C ASP A 90 -7.95 -25.70 -13.43
N ARG A 91 -8.57 -25.84 -14.60
CA ARG A 91 -8.06 -26.72 -15.66
C ARG A 91 -6.71 -26.23 -16.22
N ALA A 92 -6.55 -24.93 -16.42
CA ALA A 92 -5.28 -24.37 -16.86
C ALA A 92 -4.17 -24.60 -15.82
N LEU A 93 -4.45 -24.29 -14.55
CA LEU A 93 -3.56 -24.49 -13.41
C LEU A 93 -3.25 -25.97 -13.16
N HIS A 94 -4.12 -26.89 -13.58
CA HIS A 94 -3.87 -28.33 -13.55
C HIS A 94 -2.82 -28.77 -14.59
N PHE A 95 -2.81 -28.16 -15.77
CA PHE A 95 -1.83 -28.51 -16.82
C PHE A 95 -0.47 -27.83 -16.63
N LEU A 96 -0.46 -26.66 -15.99
CA LEU A 96 0.76 -25.93 -15.67
C LEU A 96 1.37 -26.48 -14.37
N ASN A 97 2.68 -26.75 -14.41
CA ASN A 97 3.37 -27.36 -13.29
C ASN A 97 4.43 -26.41 -12.69
N ALA A 98 4.68 -26.58 -11.39
CA ALA A 98 5.82 -25.99 -10.71
C ALA A 98 6.49 -27.03 -9.80
N PHE A 99 7.77 -26.79 -9.50
CA PHE A 99 8.57 -27.72 -8.71
C PHE A 99 8.22 -27.61 -7.22
N ASN A 100 7.85 -28.73 -6.60
CA ASN A 100 7.56 -28.81 -5.17
C ASN A 100 8.86 -29.15 -4.39
N PRO A 101 9.40 -28.21 -3.59
CA PRO A 101 10.60 -28.48 -2.79
C PRO A 101 10.42 -29.59 -1.76
N ALA A 102 9.20 -29.80 -1.24
CA ALA A 102 8.95 -30.76 -0.17
C ALA A 102 9.03 -32.21 -0.65
N THR A 103 8.66 -32.47 -1.92
CA THR A 103 8.65 -33.82 -2.52
C THR A 103 9.70 -34.01 -3.60
N ASN A 104 10.46 -32.95 -3.92
CA ASN A 104 11.48 -32.95 -4.97
C ASN A 104 10.93 -33.41 -6.34
N SER A 105 9.74 -32.93 -6.71
CA SER A 105 9.02 -33.33 -7.93
C SER A 105 8.11 -32.22 -8.47
N ASP A 106 7.81 -32.23 -9.76
CA ASP A 106 6.85 -31.30 -10.38
C ASP A 106 5.40 -31.65 -10.00
N TRP A 107 4.65 -30.66 -9.51
CA TRP A 107 3.23 -30.75 -9.18
C TRP A 107 2.44 -29.74 -10.00
N SER A 108 1.15 -29.99 -10.21
CA SER A 108 0.28 -29.00 -10.83
C SER A 108 0.15 -27.77 -9.93
N ILE A 109 0.04 -26.56 -10.50
CA ILE A 109 -0.06 -25.34 -9.71
C ILE A 109 -1.35 -25.35 -8.87
N VAL A 110 -2.44 -25.94 -9.38
CA VAL A 110 -3.69 -26.08 -8.60
C VAL A 110 -3.51 -26.94 -7.35
N ASP A 111 -2.70 -28.00 -7.40
CA ASP A 111 -2.42 -28.85 -6.22
C ASP A 111 -1.46 -28.18 -5.23
N LEU A 112 -0.64 -27.24 -5.70
CA LEU A 112 0.26 -26.45 -4.86
C LEU A 112 -0.44 -25.26 -4.18
N ALA A 113 -1.53 -24.76 -4.78
CA ALA A 113 -2.29 -23.65 -4.24
C ALA A 113 -3.05 -24.07 -2.98
N THR A 114 -2.73 -23.44 -1.85
CA THR A 114 -3.46 -23.67 -0.59
C THR A 114 -4.86 -23.04 -0.63
N TYR A 115 -4.98 -21.90 -1.30
CA TYR A 115 -6.25 -21.20 -1.48
C TYR A 115 -6.46 -20.86 -2.94
N SER A 116 -7.71 -20.95 -3.40
CA SER A 116 -8.11 -20.62 -4.77
C SER A 116 -9.46 -19.90 -4.72
N GLU A 117 -9.42 -18.58 -4.82
CA GLU A 117 -10.59 -17.71 -4.90
C GLU A 117 -10.65 -17.11 -6.31
N ILE A 118 -11.49 -17.71 -7.14
CA ILE A 118 -11.64 -17.34 -8.55
C ILE A 118 -13.12 -17.10 -8.82
N GLY A 119 -13.45 -15.90 -9.27
CA GLY A 119 -14.82 -15.53 -9.59
C GLY A 119 -14.96 -14.03 -9.84
N TRP A 120 -16.10 -13.63 -10.42
CA TRP A 120 -16.35 -12.23 -10.75
C TRP A 120 -16.71 -11.42 -9.50
N ASP A 121 -15.70 -10.86 -8.85
CA ASP A 121 -15.83 -9.97 -7.69
C ASP A 121 -14.60 -9.04 -7.59
N LEU A 122 -14.68 -8.04 -6.71
CA LEU A 122 -13.54 -7.18 -6.36
C LEU A 122 -12.51 -7.96 -5.53
N LYS A 123 -11.22 -7.73 -5.78
CA LYS A 123 -10.13 -8.38 -5.02
C LYS A 123 -10.20 -8.15 -3.53
N VAL A 124 -10.76 -7.01 -3.09
CA VAL A 124 -11.02 -6.73 -1.66
C VAL A 124 -11.91 -7.82 -1.05
N ASN A 125 -12.95 -8.27 -1.76
CA ASN A 125 -13.85 -9.32 -1.27
C ASN A 125 -13.19 -10.69 -1.30
N HIS A 126 -12.39 -10.98 -2.33
CA HIS A 126 -11.57 -12.19 -2.35
C HIS A 126 -10.61 -12.26 -1.17
N PHE A 127 -9.91 -11.16 -0.86
CA PHE A 127 -9.00 -11.09 0.28
C PHE A 127 -9.73 -11.21 1.62
N ARG A 128 -10.96 -10.71 1.76
CA ARG A 128 -11.78 -10.94 2.96
C ARG A 128 -12.11 -12.43 3.16
N LYS A 129 -12.47 -13.15 2.11
CA LYS A 129 -12.70 -14.61 2.17
C LYS A 129 -11.40 -15.35 2.52
N LEU A 130 -10.30 -14.98 1.85
CA LEU A 130 -8.97 -15.53 2.10
C LEU A 130 -8.53 -15.33 3.57
N GLN A 131 -8.73 -14.13 4.12
CA GLN A 131 -8.44 -13.84 5.53
C GLN A 131 -9.33 -14.67 6.46
N GLY A 132 -10.61 -14.84 6.12
CA GLY A 132 -11.53 -15.69 6.87
C GLY A 132 -11.11 -17.16 6.90
N TRP A 133 -10.53 -17.69 5.83
CA TRP A 133 -10.03 -19.06 5.78
C TRP A 133 -8.67 -19.21 6.46
N ALA A 134 -7.74 -18.31 6.16
CA ALA A 134 -6.37 -18.42 6.61
C ALA A 134 -6.17 -17.94 8.04
N GLN A 135 -7.06 -17.07 8.53
CA GLN A 135 -6.97 -16.42 9.84
C GLN A 135 -5.62 -15.72 10.04
N VAL A 136 -5.15 -15.04 8.98
CA VAL A 136 -3.89 -14.29 8.98
C VAL A 136 -4.18 -12.81 8.74
N ASP A 137 -3.45 -11.93 9.43
CA ASP A 137 -3.53 -10.49 9.21
C ASP A 137 -3.13 -10.11 7.77
N TYR A 138 -3.81 -9.13 7.16
CA TYR A 138 -3.47 -8.66 5.80
C TYR A 138 -2.02 -8.17 5.67
N SER A 139 -1.39 -7.67 6.73
CA SER A 139 0.03 -7.28 6.74
C SER A 139 0.99 -8.45 6.49
N GLU A 140 0.52 -9.69 6.57
CA GLU A 140 1.26 -10.92 6.29
C GLU A 140 1.03 -11.44 4.85
N MET A 141 0.28 -10.69 4.03
CA MET A 141 -0.09 -11.07 2.67
C MET A 141 0.58 -10.16 1.64
N LEU A 142 1.01 -10.76 0.53
CA LEU A 142 1.54 -10.06 -0.64
C LEU A 142 0.80 -10.54 -1.89
N MET A 143 0.23 -9.61 -2.65
CA MET A 143 -0.42 -9.88 -3.94
C MET A 143 0.43 -9.40 -5.12
N PHE A 144 0.41 -10.19 -6.19
CA PHE A 144 0.88 -9.78 -7.51
C PHE A 144 -0.28 -9.78 -8.49
N ASP A 145 -0.44 -8.69 -9.23
CA ASP A 145 -1.56 -8.45 -10.15
C ASP A 145 -1.15 -7.42 -11.21
N ASP A 146 -1.69 -7.49 -12.43
CA ASP A 146 -1.40 -6.54 -13.51
C ASP A 146 -2.36 -5.35 -13.57
N GLU A 147 -3.52 -5.46 -12.94
CA GLU A 147 -4.55 -4.41 -12.99
C GLU A 147 -4.32 -3.40 -11.86
N PRO A 148 -4.04 -2.11 -12.17
CA PRO A 148 -3.76 -1.11 -11.15
C PRO A 148 -4.89 -0.97 -10.13
N PHE A 149 -6.15 -1.00 -10.56
CA PHE A 149 -7.30 -0.86 -9.65
C PHE A 149 -7.34 -1.93 -8.55
N ASN A 150 -6.70 -3.09 -8.73
CA ASN A 150 -6.61 -4.14 -7.71
C ASN A 150 -5.71 -3.74 -6.52
N ASN A 151 -4.97 -2.64 -6.63
CA ASN A 151 -4.30 -1.98 -5.50
C ASN A 151 -5.27 -1.53 -4.39
N ASP A 152 -6.58 -1.52 -4.65
CA ASP A 152 -7.61 -1.33 -3.64
C ASP A 152 -7.48 -2.29 -2.44
N ILE A 153 -6.84 -3.46 -2.59
CA ILE A 153 -6.53 -4.32 -1.44
C ILE A 153 -5.53 -3.69 -0.46
N ARG A 154 -4.52 -2.97 -0.97
CA ARG A 154 -3.53 -2.26 -0.16
C ARG A 154 -4.16 -1.07 0.51
N ILE A 155 -4.97 -0.35 -0.26
CA ILE A 155 -5.64 0.87 0.20
C ILE A 155 -6.76 0.53 1.18
N THR A 156 -7.52 -0.54 0.99
CA THR A 156 -8.67 -0.88 1.84
C THR A 156 -8.32 -1.81 2.99
N LEU A 157 -7.43 -2.78 2.78
CA LEU A 157 -7.17 -3.84 3.76
C LEU A 157 -5.75 -3.76 4.34
N GLY A 158 -4.85 -2.98 3.73
CA GLY A 158 -3.46 -2.88 4.18
C GLY A 158 -2.58 -4.07 3.78
N ALA A 159 -3.03 -4.93 2.86
CA ALA A 159 -2.17 -5.95 2.27
C ALA A 159 -1.06 -5.33 1.41
N SER A 160 0.07 -6.01 1.23
CA SER A 160 1.06 -5.56 0.24
C SER A 160 0.61 -5.94 -1.16
N PHE A 161 0.84 -5.04 -2.11
CA PHE A 161 0.46 -5.19 -3.51
C PHE A 161 1.66 -4.84 -4.40
N GLN A 162 1.91 -5.66 -5.41
CA GLN A 162 2.94 -5.43 -6.42
C GLN A 162 2.31 -5.45 -7.81
N LEU A 163 2.28 -4.27 -8.44
CA LEU A 163 1.74 -4.10 -9.78
C LEU A 163 2.69 -4.66 -10.85
N LEU A 164 2.15 -5.48 -11.75
CA LEU A 164 2.75 -5.88 -13.03
C LEU A 164 2.41 -4.86 -14.11
N ARG A 165 3.19 -3.80 -14.20
CA ARG A 165 2.90 -2.66 -15.09
C ARG A 165 2.82 -3.07 -16.55
N ASN A 166 1.81 -2.54 -17.24
CA ASN A 166 1.61 -2.69 -18.69
C ASN A 166 1.60 -4.17 -19.14
N ARG A 167 1.14 -5.09 -18.28
CA ARG A 167 1.13 -6.54 -18.56
C ARG A 167 2.51 -7.08 -18.92
N ALA A 168 3.55 -6.45 -18.39
CA ALA A 168 4.93 -6.87 -18.57
C ALA A 168 5.13 -8.28 -18.00
N PRO A 169 6.10 -9.05 -18.52
CA PRO A 169 6.36 -10.38 -18.00
C PRO A 169 6.60 -10.40 -16.49
N PHE A 170 6.03 -11.40 -15.82
CA PHE A 170 6.37 -11.69 -14.44
C PHE A 170 7.85 -12.11 -14.38
N THR A 171 8.68 -11.36 -13.63
CA THR A 171 10.12 -11.63 -13.50
C THR A 171 10.54 -11.82 -12.06
N TRP A 172 11.70 -12.47 -11.86
CA TRP A 172 12.32 -12.61 -10.54
C TRP A 172 12.58 -11.26 -9.86
N ASN A 173 13.00 -10.25 -10.63
CA ASN A 173 13.25 -8.91 -10.10
C ASN A 173 11.95 -8.28 -9.55
N LEU A 174 10.85 -8.37 -10.29
CA LEU A 174 9.55 -7.87 -9.84
C LEU A 174 9.09 -8.58 -8.56
N TYR A 175 9.30 -9.89 -8.49
CA TYR A 175 9.03 -10.67 -7.30
C TYR A 175 9.83 -10.20 -6.07
N GLN A 176 11.13 -9.98 -6.25
CA GLN A 176 11.99 -9.46 -5.17
C GLN A 176 11.59 -8.04 -4.76
N GLN A 177 11.13 -7.19 -5.68
CA GLN A 177 10.59 -5.87 -5.37
C GLN A 177 9.33 -5.98 -4.50
N GLY A 178 8.39 -6.87 -4.84
CA GLY A 178 7.21 -7.13 -4.04
C GLY A 178 7.56 -7.61 -2.63
N LEU A 179 8.51 -8.54 -2.50
CA LEU A 179 9.01 -9.00 -1.20
C LEU A 179 9.67 -7.86 -0.40
N ALA A 180 10.46 -7.00 -1.05
CA ALA A 180 11.11 -5.86 -0.39
C ALA A 180 10.07 -4.85 0.12
N ALA A 181 9.06 -4.51 -0.68
CA ALA A 181 7.96 -3.64 -0.29
C ALA A 181 7.16 -4.23 0.89
N TRP A 182 6.90 -5.55 0.87
CA TRP A 182 6.26 -6.23 1.99
C TRP A 182 7.12 -6.19 3.27
N ARG A 183 8.44 -6.45 3.17
CA ARG A 183 9.34 -6.38 4.33
C ARG A 183 9.38 -4.97 4.93
N GLN A 184 9.37 -3.95 4.08
CA GLN A 184 9.29 -2.55 4.50
C GLN A 184 8.00 -2.28 5.29
N ALA A 185 6.85 -2.67 4.76
CA ALA A 185 5.57 -2.53 5.46
C ALA A 185 5.53 -3.32 6.78
N ARG A 186 6.00 -4.58 6.77
CA ARG A 186 6.07 -5.42 7.96
C ARG A 186 6.95 -4.81 9.04
N SER A 187 8.06 -4.16 8.67
CA SER A 187 8.98 -3.59 9.65
C SER A 187 8.25 -2.66 10.62
N LEU A 188 7.29 -1.86 10.12
CA LEU A 188 6.45 -0.98 10.94
C LEU A 188 5.66 -1.72 12.03
N THR A 189 5.22 -2.95 11.76
CA THR A 189 4.49 -3.77 12.74
C THR A 189 5.41 -4.32 13.80
N LEU A 190 6.65 -4.67 13.45
CA LEU A 190 7.65 -5.20 14.39
C LEU A 190 8.17 -4.13 15.36
N TRP A 191 8.15 -2.86 14.97
CA TRP A 191 8.55 -1.75 15.86
C TRP A 191 7.56 -1.51 17.01
N LEU A 192 6.33 -2.02 16.90
CA LEU A 192 5.34 -1.94 17.97
C LEU A 192 5.65 -3.00 19.00
N ASN A 193 6.55 -2.67 19.94
CA ASN A 193 6.67 -3.44 21.17
C ASN A 193 5.29 -3.48 21.85
N PRO A 194 4.79 -4.64 22.28
CA PRO A 194 3.57 -4.74 23.10
C PRO A 194 3.64 -3.93 24.41
N GLY A 195 4.83 -3.44 24.81
CA GLY A 195 5.07 -2.57 25.95
C GLY A 195 5.65 -1.19 25.61
N GLY A 196 5.62 -0.75 24.35
CA GLY A 196 6.01 0.60 23.94
C GLY A 196 5.01 1.63 24.47
N ASN A 197 5.25 2.15 25.67
CA ASN A 197 4.35 3.05 26.41
C ASN A 197 4.61 4.54 26.15
N ASN A 198 5.15 4.92 24.99
CA ASN A 198 5.37 6.33 24.67
C ASN A 198 4.45 6.82 23.55
N PRO A 199 3.11 6.80 23.76
CA PRO A 199 2.20 7.33 22.78
C PRO A 199 2.41 8.84 22.66
N VAL A 200 2.41 9.34 21.44
CA VAL A 200 2.54 10.77 21.15
C VAL A 200 1.37 11.24 20.32
N LEU A 201 0.79 12.37 20.70
CA LEU A 201 -0.24 13.02 19.89
C LEU A 201 0.43 13.52 18.61
N ILE A 202 0.01 13.00 17.47
CA ILE A 202 0.52 13.43 16.17
C ILE A 202 -0.34 14.57 15.63
N GLY A 203 -1.66 14.48 15.76
CA GLY A 203 -2.52 15.56 15.30
C GLY A 203 -4.00 15.26 15.50
N TYR A 204 -4.82 15.94 14.70
CA TYR A 204 -6.27 15.87 14.76
C TYR A 204 -6.85 15.60 13.38
N SER A 205 -8.04 15.01 13.34
CA SER A 205 -8.79 14.79 12.11
C SER A 205 -10.29 15.01 12.33
N GLY A 206 -11.00 15.49 11.32
CA GLY A 206 -12.46 15.54 11.30
C GLY A 206 -12.99 14.31 10.57
N LEU A 207 -13.57 13.35 11.30
CA LEU A 207 -13.92 12.03 10.75
C LEU A 207 -15.41 11.70 10.94
N PRO A 208 -16.10 11.20 9.91
CA PRO A 208 -17.42 10.59 10.04
C PRO A 208 -17.39 9.30 10.87
N THR A 209 -18.51 8.97 11.54
CA THR A 209 -18.63 7.77 12.40
C THR A 209 -18.32 6.49 11.61
N SER A 210 -18.83 6.40 10.38
CA SER A 210 -18.57 5.30 9.46
C SER A 210 -17.08 5.08 9.21
N TRP A 211 -16.27 6.14 9.07
CA TRP A 211 -14.84 6.02 8.85
C TRP A 211 -14.08 5.63 10.12
N ILE A 212 -14.49 6.16 11.27
CA ILE A 212 -13.93 5.77 12.57
C ILE A 212 -14.13 4.27 12.80
N ASN A 213 -15.33 3.77 12.51
CA ASN A 213 -15.63 2.34 12.62
C ASN A 213 -14.76 1.48 11.70
N ARG A 214 -14.50 1.94 10.46
CA ARG A 214 -13.60 1.25 9.53
C ARG A 214 -12.16 1.23 10.04
N ILE A 215 -11.65 2.37 10.54
CA ILE A 215 -10.31 2.44 11.12
C ILE A 215 -10.17 1.48 12.31
N HIS A 216 -11.17 1.44 13.20
CA HIS A 216 -11.19 0.50 14.33
C HIS A 216 -11.26 -0.96 13.89
N ALA A 217 -11.90 -1.25 12.76
CA ALA A 217 -11.88 -2.56 12.13
C ALA A 217 -10.58 -2.87 11.35
N GLY A 218 -9.62 -1.94 11.32
CA GLY A 218 -8.37 -2.07 10.58
C GLY A 218 -8.51 -1.88 9.07
N GLU A 219 -9.60 -1.27 8.61
CA GLU A 219 -9.86 -0.97 7.20
C GLU A 219 -9.49 0.47 6.84
N GLY A 220 -9.06 0.65 5.58
CA GLY A 220 -8.79 1.89 4.89
C GLY A 220 -10.00 2.80 4.69
N ILE A 221 -9.75 4.10 4.59
CA ILE A 221 -10.76 5.08 4.14
C ILE A 221 -10.67 5.20 2.62
N VAL A 222 -11.69 4.69 1.93
CA VAL A 222 -11.85 4.82 0.47
C VAL A 222 -13.22 5.43 0.22
N GLU A 223 -13.27 6.75 0.06
CA GLU A 223 -14.47 7.50 -0.28
C GLU A 223 -14.21 8.23 -1.59
N LYS A 224 -15.04 8.02 -2.61
CA LYS A 224 -14.82 8.65 -3.93
C LYS A 224 -15.56 9.96 -4.09
N LYS A 225 -16.51 10.26 -3.20
CA LYS A 225 -17.31 11.50 -3.25
C LYS A 225 -16.57 12.74 -2.77
N MET A 226 -15.45 12.56 -2.07
CA MET A 226 -14.65 13.68 -1.56
C MET A 226 -13.33 13.76 -2.32
N PRO A 227 -12.77 14.97 -2.51
CA PRO A 227 -11.47 15.14 -3.14
C PRO A 227 -10.33 14.72 -2.21
N TYR A 228 -9.57 13.70 -2.61
CA TYR A 228 -8.39 13.19 -1.93
C TYR A 228 -7.15 13.50 -2.76
N ARG A 229 -6.56 14.68 -2.57
CA ARG A 229 -5.44 15.15 -3.40
C ARG A 229 -4.19 14.27 -3.33
N TRP A 230 -3.95 13.58 -2.22
CA TRP A 230 -2.68 12.90 -1.93
C TRP A 230 -2.82 11.39 -1.79
N GLY A 231 -3.91 10.82 -2.30
CA GLY A 231 -4.22 9.41 -2.12
C GLY A 231 -5.31 9.19 -1.06
N PHE A 232 -5.90 8.01 -1.08
CA PHE A 232 -6.79 7.56 -0.03
C PHE A 232 -6.00 7.30 1.26
N GLY A 233 -6.52 7.75 2.40
CA GLY A 233 -5.85 7.59 3.68
C GLY A 233 -6.50 8.38 4.80
N LEU A 234 -5.84 8.38 5.95
CA LEU A 234 -6.19 9.22 7.08
C LEU A 234 -5.51 10.59 6.91
N TYR A 235 -6.32 11.63 6.86
CA TYR A 235 -5.89 13.02 6.74
C TYR A 235 -5.86 13.68 8.11
N LEU A 236 -4.75 14.32 8.44
CA LEU A 236 -4.49 14.94 9.74
C LEU A 236 -4.06 16.39 9.59
N THR A 237 -4.31 17.15 10.63
CA THR A 237 -3.79 18.50 10.83
C THR A 237 -3.23 18.65 12.24
N SER A 238 -2.26 19.54 12.43
CA SER A 238 -1.81 19.95 13.76
C SER A 238 -2.80 20.89 14.46
N SER A 239 -3.88 21.34 13.82
CA SER A 239 -4.83 22.30 14.39
C SER A 239 -6.19 21.68 14.69
N ILE A 240 -6.58 21.67 15.96
CA ILE A 240 -7.92 21.20 16.36
C ILE A 240 -9.04 22.08 15.74
N ARG A 241 -8.78 23.37 15.52
CA ARG A 241 -9.73 24.27 14.84
C ARG A 241 -9.97 23.82 13.40
N LEU A 242 -8.91 23.41 12.72
CA LEU A 242 -9.02 22.92 11.34
C LEU A 242 -9.68 21.54 11.29
N ALA A 243 -9.38 20.64 12.24
CA ALA A 243 -10.08 19.37 12.34
C ALA A 243 -11.59 19.54 12.61
N LYS A 244 -11.97 20.53 13.44
CA LYS A 244 -13.37 20.93 13.63
C LYS A 244 -14.01 21.45 12.34
N TYR A 245 -13.30 22.28 11.58
CA TYR A 245 -13.76 22.72 10.26
C TYR A 245 -14.00 21.54 9.32
N PHE A 246 -13.07 20.58 9.23
CA PHE A 246 -13.25 19.40 8.37
C PHE A 246 -14.39 18.49 8.83
N ARG A 247 -14.59 18.33 10.15
CA ARG A 247 -15.75 17.65 10.70
C ARG A 247 -17.05 18.27 10.18
N ASP A 248 -17.15 19.60 10.24
CA ASP A 248 -18.36 20.31 9.80
C ASP A 248 -18.51 20.27 8.27
N TRP A 249 -17.38 20.36 7.55
CA TRP A 249 -17.32 20.25 6.08
C TRP A 249 -17.78 18.89 5.57
N ASN A 250 -17.47 17.79 6.26
CA ASN A 250 -17.93 16.44 5.91
C ASN A 250 -19.47 16.35 5.85
N GLY A 251 -20.16 17.09 6.72
CA GLY A 251 -21.63 17.14 6.72
C GLY A 251 -22.21 17.68 5.41
N ASN A 252 -21.52 18.59 4.73
CA ASN A 252 -21.95 19.14 3.44
C ASN A 252 -21.91 18.11 2.29
N TRP A 253 -21.15 17.03 2.46
CA TRP A 253 -21.04 15.94 1.51
C TRP A 253 -21.98 14.75 1.84
N GLY A 254 -22.90 14.94 2.79
CA GLY A 254 -23.84 13.91 3.21
C GLY A 254 -23.19 12.79 4.02
N ALA A 255 -22.04 13.04 4.64
CA ALA A 255 -21.44 12.10 5.58
C ALA A 255 -22.36 11.92 6.81
N ASP A 256 -22.21 10.78 7.49
CA ASP A 256 -22.86 10.56 8.77
C ASP A 256 -22.26 11.46 9.87
N ARG A 257 -22.77 11.33 11.10
CA ARG A 257 -22.32 12.15 12.23
C ARG A 257 -20.79 12.13 12.31
N SER A 258 -20.18 13.31 12.28
CA SER A 258 -18.73 13.47 12.28
C SER A 258 -18.23 13.96 13.65
N TYR A 259 -17.00 13.60 13.98
CA TYR A 259 -16.32 13.97 15.22
C TYR A 259 -14.94 14.57 14.93
N VAL A 260 -14.47 15.40 15.86
CA VAL A 260 -13.03 15.70 15.93
C VAL A 260 -12.37 14.54 16.66
N CYS A 261 -11.32 13.99 16.08
CA CYS A 261 -10.55 12.90 16.64
C CYS A 261 -9.11 13.35 16.89
N GLN A 262 -8.56 12.96 18.04
CA GLN A 262 -7.12 12.96 18.25
C GLN A 262 -6.51 11.70 17.63
N ILE A 263 -5.38 11.87 16.96
CA ILE A 263 -4.63 10.76 16.37
C ILE A 263 -3.29 10.64 17.09
N TRP A 264 -3.11 9.51 17.75
CA TRP A 264 -1.92 9.21 18.55
C TRP A 264 -1.08 8.17 17.83
N ALA A 265 0.22 8.41 17.66
CA ALA A 265 1.13 7.32 17.34
C ALA A 265 1.32 6.47 18.59
N LYS A 266 1.26 5.15 18.43
CA LYS A 266 1.39 4.17 19.51
C LYS A 266 2.76 4.24 20.18
N ASP A 267 3.81 4.53 19.40
CA ASP A 267 5.18 4.68 19.89
C ASP A 267 5.89 5.82 19.16
N TYR A 268 6.44 6.77 19.93
CA TYR A 268 7.15 7.93 19.40
C TYR A 268 8.39 7.55 18.57
N ASN A 269 9.20 6.57 19.00
CA ASN A 269 10.45 6.26 18.32
C ASN A 269 10.18 5.55 17.00
N ALA A 270 9.25 4.60 17.00
CA ALA A 270 8.78 3.95 15.79
C ALA A 270 8.20 4.98 14.79
N TRP A 271 7.44 5.97 15.29
CA TRP A 271 6.99 7.07 14.45
C TRP A 271 8.16 7.91 13.94
N ALA A 272 8.97 8.48 14.83
CA ALA A 272 10.02 9.45 14.50
C ALA A 272 11.07 8.87 13.55
N TYR A 273 11.50 7.63 13.78
CA TYR A 273 12.66 7.04 13.10
C TYR A 273 12.30 5.85 12.19
N GLY A 274 11.21 5.13 12.46
CA GLY A 274 10.82 3.93 11.70
C GLY A 274 9.94 4.22 10.48
N VAL A 275 9.19 5.31 10.48
CA VAL A 275 8.27 5.67 9.39
C VAL A 275 8.95 6.62 8.40
N PRO A 276 9.07 6.27 7.11
CA PRO A 276 9.49 7.21 6.08
C PRO A 276 8.50 8.39 5.99
N LYS A 277 9.03 9.60 5.91
CA LYS A 277 8.22 10.83 5.88
C LYS A 277 8.73 11.79 4.82
N ILE A 278 7.83 12.39 4.07
CA ILE A 278 8.15 13.37 3.03
C ILE A 278 7.20 14.55 3.07
N TRP A 279 7.72 15.76 2.86
CA TRP A 279 6.93 16.97 2.65
C TRP A 279 6.94 17.35 1.18
N VAL A 280 5.78 17.40 0.54
CA VAL A 280 5.63 17.70 -0.89
C VAL A 280 5.09 19.12 -1.11
N PRO A 281 5.46 19.80 -2.20
CA PRO A 281 4.88 21.10 -2.55
C PRO A 281 3.43 20.92 -3.03
N GLU A 282 2.62 21.93 -2.78
CA GLU A 282 1.21 21.98 -3.16
C GLU A 282 0.98 22.51 -4.59
N SER A 283 1.83 23.44 -5.03
CA SER A 283 1.66 24.23 -6.26
C SER A 283 2.42 23.70 -7.47
N ASP A 284 3.23 22.65 -7.29
CA ASP A 284 4.02 22.07 -8.38
C ASP A 284 3.28 20.87 -8.99
N GLY A 285 2.83 21.01 -10.23
CA GLY A 285 2.19 19.94 -11.01
C GLY A 285 3.10 18.74 -11.27
N ASN A 286 4.39 18.84 -10.94
CA ASN A 286 5.32 17.71 -10.99
C ASN A 286 5.07 16.67 -9.88
N PHE A 287 4.41 17.05 -8.78
CA PHE A 287 4.00 16.09 -7.76
C PHE A 287 2.62 15.55 -8.12
N GLN A 288 2.54 14.22 -8.25
CA GLN A 288 1.35 13.51 -8.68
C GLN A 288 0.24 13.59 -7.63
N GLN A 289 -0.52 14.68 -7.72
CA GLN A 289 -1.80 14.84 -7.06
C GLN A 289 -2.83 13.94 -7.72
N MET A 290 -3.82 13.52 -6.94
CA MET A 290 -4.88 12.62 -7.35
C MET A 290 -6.19 13.39 -7.54
N ASP A 291 -6.90 13.11 -8.63
CA ASP A 291 -8.26 13.61 -8.88
C ASP A 291 -9.25 12.44 -8.88
N ASN A 292 -9.44 11.84 -7.71
CA ASN A 292 -10.28 10.66 -7.54
C ASN A 292 -11.78 10.90 -7.81
N MET A 293 -12.21 12.16 -7.97
CA MET A 293 -13.60 12.48 -8.28
C MET A 293 -13.87 12.38 -9.78
N ASN A 294 -12.87 12.66 -10.62
CA ASN A 294 -13.01 12.66 -12.08
C ASN A 294 -12.26 11.49 -12.75
N TRP A 295 -11.30 10.88 -12.06
CA TRP A 295 -10.53 9.76 -12.57
C TRP A 295 -11.22 8.41 -12.35
N THR A 296 -10.95 7.49 -13.26
CA THR A 296 -11.26 6.07 -13.10
C THR A 296 -10.49 5.46 -11.93
N SER A 297 -10.90 4.27 -11.49
CA SER A 297 -10.16 3.51 -10.46
C SER A 297 -8.74 3.20 -10.92
N ASP A 298 -8.54 2.92 -12.22
CA ASP A 298 -7.22 2.64 -12.78
C ASP A 298 -6.30 3.85 -12.79
N GLU A 299 -6.78 4.99 -13.27
CA GLU A 299 -6.02 6.24 -13.25
C GLU A 299 -5.64 6.63 -11.82
N THR A 300 -6.59 6.49 -10.89
CA THR A 300 -6.39 6.73 -9.46
C THR A 300 -5.30 5.82 -8.89
N ALA A 301 -5.40 4.51 -9.12
CA ALA A 301 -4.43 3.56 -8.58
C ALA A 301 -3.05 3.71 -9.24
N LEU A 302 -2.99 3.95 -10.55
CA LEU A 302 -1.74 4.15 -11.27
C LEU A 302 -1.05 5.44 -10.84
N ASN A 303 -1.80 6.52 -10.57
CA ASN A 303 -1.24 7.74 -10.00
C ASN A 303 -0.57 7.46 -8.65
N GLN A 304 -1.22 6.69 -7.78
CA GLN A 304 -0.62 6.31 -6.50
C GLN A 304 0.64 5.45 -6.66
N GLU A 305 0.61 4.44 -7.53
CA GLU A 305 1.79 3.59 -7.80
C GLU A 305 2.96 4.39 -8.41
N ASN A 306 2.67 5.36 -9.26
CA ASN A 306 3.67 6.24 -9.84
C ASN A 306 4.27 7.20 -8.78
N ARG A 307 3.45 7.71 -7.86
CA ARG A 307 3.90 8.56 -6.76
C ARG A 307 4.82 7.80 -5.81
N ASP A 308 4.43 6.59 -5.43
CA ASP A 308 5.23 5.71 -4.56
C ASP A 308 6.60 5.41 -5.18
N ALA A 309 6.62 5.07 -6.47
CA ALA A 309 7.86 4.83 -7.22
C ALA A 309 8.74 6.10 -7.30
N THR A 310 8.13 7.26 -7.55
CA THR A 310 8.83 8.55 -7.61
C THR A 310 9.47 8.89 -6.27
N PHE A 311 8.76 8.69 -5.16
CA PHE A 311 9.28 9.00 -3.83
C PHE A 311 10.42 8.06 -3.42
N ALA A 312 10.28 6.77 -3.71
CA ALA A 312 11.35 5.82 -3.48
C ALA A 312 12.60 6.17 -4.29
N ALA A 313 12.46 6.40 -5.60
CA ALA A 313 13.58 6.62 -6.51
C ALA A 313 14.28 7.97 -6.31
N ASN A 314 13.52 9.06 -6.14
CA ASN A 314 14.07 10.40 -6.16
C ASN A 314 14.40 10.94 -4.77
N PHE A 315 13.73 10.43 -3.74
CA PHE A 315 13.84 10.98 -2.37
C PHE A 315 14.22 9.93 -1.32
N GLY A 316 14.35 8.65 -1.69
CA GLY A 316 14.65 7.58 -0.74
C GLY A 316 13.53 7.34 0.27
N VAL A 317 12.28 7.65 -0.10
CA VAL A 317 11.10 7.50 0.78
C VAL A 317 10.18 6.42 0.20
N PRO A 318 10.42 5.13 0.49
CA PRO A 318 9.58 4.04 0.01
C PRO A 318 8.25 3.98 0.78
N ALA A 319 7.21 3.46 0.12
CA ALA A 319 5.95 3.13 0.79
C ALA A 319 6.13 1.95 1.78
N PRO A 320 5.34 1.90 2.86
CA PRO A 320 4.42 2.94 3.31
C PRO A 320 5.15 4.14 3.94
N TYR A 321 4.64 5.35 3.69
CA TYR A 321 5.18 6.61 4.19
C TYR A 321 4.05 7.52 4.71
N ALA A 322 4.41 8.56 5.48
CA ALA A 322 3.53 9.71 5.73
C ALA A 322 3.93 10.90 4.86
N LEU A 323 2.94 11.51 4.23
CA LEU A 323 3.09 12.68 3.36
C LEU A 323 2.64 13.93 4.10
N PHE A 324 3.38 15.02 3.96
CA PHE A 324 3.02 16.35 4.47
C PHE A 324 2.92 17.34 3.30
N SER A 325 2.08 18.35 3.43
CA SER A 325 1.86 19.38 2.41
C SER A 325 1.41 20.69 3.04
N GLN A 326 1.68 21.83 2.38
CA GLN A 326 1.13 23.14 2.74
C GLN A 326 -0.05 23.48 1.84
N HIS A 327 -1.26 23.21 2.30
CA HIS A 327 -2.48 23.43 1.55
C HIS A 327 -2.89 24.89 1.51
N PHE A 328 -3.47 25.29 0.38
CA PHE A 328 -4.13 26.58 0.26
C PHE A 328 -5.36 26.67 1.15
N TRP A 329 -5.59 27.88 1.66
CA TRP A 329 -6.80 28.21 2.39
C TRP A 329 -8.05 27.84 1.58
N MET A 330 -9.00 27.16 2.22
CA MET A 330 -10.29 26.80 1.62
C MET A 330 -11.39 27.76 2.06
N ASN A 331 -12.37 27.97 1.18
CA ASN A 331 -13.48 28.86 1.48
C ASN A 331 -14.22 28.44 2.77
N GLY A 332 -14.45 29.39 3.67
CA GLY A 332 -15.12 29.18 4.94
C GLY A 332 -14.23 28.69 6.09
N MET A 333 -12.90 28.55 5.89
CA MET A 333 -12.00 28.20 7.00
C MET A 333 -11.96 29.30 8.09
N PRO A 334 -11.88 28.91 9.39
CA PRO A 334 -12.06 29.83 10.52
C PRO A 334 -10.81 30.63 10.92
N PHE A 335 -9.76 30.64 10.08
CA PHE A 335 -8.50 31.35 10.33
C PHE A 335 -8.14 32.26 9.15
N PRO A 336 -7.15 33.17 9.32
CA PRO A 336 -6.65 34.03 8.25
C PRO A 336 -6.37 33.25 6.96
N ARG A 337 -6.36 33.95 5.82
CA ARG A 337 -6.09 33.38 4.48
C ARG A 337 -4.62 32.95 4.33
N GLU A 338 -4.18 32.10 5.23
CA GLU A 338 -2.87 31.49 5.32
C GLU A 338 -2.97 30.03 4.87
N ARG A 339 -1.84 29.49 4.44
CA ARG A 339 -1.73 28.06 4.16
C ARG A 339 -1.72 27.27 5.47
N PHE A 340 -2.17 26.03 5.40
CA PHE A 340 -2.18 25.14 6.55
C PHE A 340 -1.45 23.84 6.23
N THR A 341 -0.85 23.24 7.25
CA THR A 341 -0.24 21.92 7.08
C THR A 341 -1.25 20.81 7.19
N GLU A 342 -1.19 19.91 6.22
CA GLU A 342 -1.88 18.62 6.23
C GLU A 342 -0.86 17.49 6.27
N MET A 343 -1.25 16.36 6.85
CA MET A 343 -0.51 15.10 6.78
C MET A 343 -1.45 14.00 6.31
N VAL A 344 -0.98 13.12 5.42
CA VAL A 344 -1.72 11.95 4.93
C VAL A 344 -0.98 10.68 5.27
N ALA A 345 -1.69 9.73 5.86
CA ALA A 345 -1.19 8.41 6.21
C ALA A 345 -2.06 7.32 5.57
N GLY A 346 -1.45 6.49 4.72
CA GLY A 346 -2.13 5.35 4.11
C GLY A 346 -2.49 4.25 5.10
N THR A 347 -3.30 3.29 4.65
CA THR A 347 -3.90 2.23 5.48
C THR A 347 -2.90 1.35 6.22
N GLN A 348 -1.82 0.95 5.53
CA GLN A 348 -0.75 0.18 6.17
C GLN A 348 -0.13 0.94 7.35
N LEU A 349 -0.02 2.27 7.24
CA LEU A 349 0.56 3.09 8.28
C LEU A 349 -0.39 3.30 9.45
N PHE A 350 -1.62 3.80 9.22
CA PHE A 350 -2.48 4.14 10.34
C PHE A 350 -2.96 2.91 11.12
N ARG A 351 -3.23 1.78 10.45
CA ARG A 351 -3.65 0.53 11.12
C ARG A 351 -2.58 0.06 12.10
N THR A 352 -1.35 0.12 11.64
CA THR A 352 -0.19 -0.32 12.40
C THR A 352 0.11 0.69 13.50
N MET A 353 0.31 1.97 13.14
CA MET A 353 0.96 2.95 14.00
C MET A 353 0.02 3.79 14.84
N PHE A 354 -1.25 3.96 14.48
CA PHE A 354 -2.10 5.00 15.07
C PHE A 354 -3.25 4.47 15.90
N ASN A 355 -3.61 5.25 16.91
CA ASN A 355 -4.85 5.14 17.68
C ASN A 355 -5.71 6.38 17.41
N VAL A 356 -7.01 6.18 17.23
CA VAL A 356 -7.98 7.25 17.00
C VAL A 356 -8.84 7.42 18.24
N VAL A 357 -8.85 8.62 18.81
CA VAL A 357 -9.63 8.95 20.01
C VAL A 357 -10.64 10.03 19.68
N MET A 358 -11.92 9.69 19.70
CA MET A 358 -13.01 10.65 19.49
C MET A 358 -13.09 11.64 20.65
N LEU A 359 -13.24 12.93 20.34
CA LEU A 359 -13.49 13.98 21.31
C LEU A 359 -14.98 14.33 21.37
N GLN A 360 -15.47 14.59 22.58
CA GLN A 360 -16.77 15.22 22.80
C GLN A 360 -16.71 16.70 22.42
N ASP A 361 -17.84 17.27 22.00
CA ASP A 361 -17.90 18.68 21.60
C ASP A 361 -17.38 19.63 22.70
N SER A 362 -17.70 19.36 23.97
CA SER A 362 -17.19 20.14 25.11
C SER A 362 -15.66 20.10 25.24
N GLN A 363 -15.04 18.95 24.95
CA GLN A 363 -13.58 18.82 24.93
C GLN A 363 -12.98 19.59 23.76
N VAL A 364 -13.61 19.51 22.58
CA VAL A 364 -13.18 20.29 21.41
C VAL A 364 -13.18 21.79 21.74
N GLU A 365 -14.27 22.33 22.31
CA GLU A 365 -14.37 23.75 22.67
C GLU A 365 -13.28 24.18 23.67
N GLN A 366 -13.02 23.35 24.70
CA GLN A 366 -11.96 23.63 25.68
C GLN A 366 -10.56 23.65 25.05
N MET A 367 -10.35 22.83 24.02
CA MET A 367 -9.07 22.68 23.34
C MET A 367 -8.86 23.68 22.20
N LEU A 368 -9.87 24.47 21.77
CA LEU A 368 -9.70 25.43 20.67
C LEU A 368 -8.62 26.49 20.91
N ASN A 369 -8.22 26.72 22.16
CA ASN A 369 -7.16 27.65 22.53
C ASN A 369 -5.81 26.97 22.78
N GLN A 370 -5.74 25.64 22.66
CA GLN A 370 -4.49 24.90 22.77
C GLN A 370 -3.84 24.83 21.39
N ASN A 371 -2.60 25.31 21.30
CA ASN A 371 -1.77 25.08 20.14
C ASN A 371 -1.10 23.70 20.31
N ALA A 372 -1.43 22.73 19.47
CA ALA A 372 -0.53 21.59 19.31
C ALA A 372 0.71 22.02 18.55
N ALA A 373 1.82 21.31 18.77
CA ALA A 373 3.07 21.60 18.08
C ALA A 373 2.83 21.53 16.55
N PRO A 374 3.06 22.62 15.80
CA PRO A 374 2.91 22.61 14.36
C PRO A 374 3.78 21.51 13.74
N PHE A 375 3.27 20.82 12.72
CA PHE A 375 4.07 19.84 11.98
C PHE A 375 5.40 20.42 11.45
N GLY A 376 5.41 21.72 11.14
CA GLY A 376 6.62 22.45 10.75
C GLY A 376 7.72 22.40 11.81
N GLU A 377 7.40 22.40 13.10
CA GLU A 377 8.43 22.32 14.15
C GLU A 377 9.05 20.91 14.26
N GLN A 378 8.46 19.93 13.58
CA GLN A 378 8.80 18.52 13.72
C GLN A 378 9.73 17.99 12.61
N PHE A 379 10.19 18.81 11.65
CA PHE A 379 11.06 18.34 10.55
C PHE A 379 12.24 17.50 11.03
N GLN A 380 12.98 18.02 12.02
CA GLN A 380 14.16 17.34 12.56
C GLN A 380 13.74 16.18 13.47
N ALA A 381 12.80 16.41 14.39
CA ALA A 381 12.39 15.42 15.37
C ALA A 381 11.77 14.16 14.73
N TRP A 382 11.03 14.31 13.63
CA TRP A 382 10.37 13.21 12.93
C TRP A 382 11.09 12.76 11.67
N ASN A 383 12.30 13.26 11.43
CA ASN A 383 13.12 12.88 10.29
C ASN A 383 12.35 13.04 8.96
N ILE A 384 11.74 14.20 8.71
CA ILE A 384 10.93 14.46 7.51
C ILE A 384 11.84 14.86 6.35
N VAL A 385 11.77 14.16 5.22
CA VAL A 385 12.45 14.53 3.98
C VAL A 385 11.77 15.75 3.36
N THR A 386 12.55 16.76 2.99
CA THR A 386 12.05 17.98 2.35
C THR A 386 12.78 18.19 1.01
N PRO A 387 12.15 17.81 -0.11
CA PRO A 387 12.62 18.07 -1.47
C PRO A 387 12.97 19.55 -1.69
N HIS A 388 13.81 19.82 -2.69
CA HIS A 388 14.22 21.18 -3.02
C HIS A 388 13.04 22.04 -3.45
N GLU A 389 12.14 21.47 -4.24
CA GLU A 389 10.91 22.07 -4.76
C GLU A 389 10.00 22.53 -3.61
N THR A 390 9.89 21.74 -2.54
CA THR A 390 9.16 22.10 -1.32
C THR A 390 9.76 23.34 -0.64
N LYS A 391 11.10 23.43 -0.58
CA LYS A 391 11.79 24.61 0.01
C LYS A 391 11.59 25.86 -0.85
N LEU A 392 11.60 25.73 -2.17
CA LEU A 392 11.30 26.82 -3.10
C LEU A 392 9.85 27.32 -2.93
N GLU A 393 8.92 26.40 -2.70
CA GLU A 393 7.53 26.76 -2.41
C GLU A 393 7.42 27.53 -1.08
N PHE A 394 8.04 27.06 -0.01
CA PHE A 394 8.06 27.79 1.27
C PHE A 394 8.60 29.22 1.09
N ALA A 395 9.67 29.39 0.30
CA ALA A 395 10.23 30.71 0.01
C ALA A 395 9.24 31.59 -0.77
N ARG A 396 8.55 31.03 -1.77
CA ARG A 396 7.54 31.74 -2.57
C ARG A 396 6.41 32.30 -1.72
N TYR A 397 6.02 31.58 -0.66
CA TYR A 397 4.93 31.98 0.23
C TYR A 397 5.41 32.67 1.53
N GLY A 398 6.71 32.99 1.65
CA GLY A 398 7.25 33.72 2.81
C GLY A 398 7.32 32.90 4.09
N GLU A 399 7.32 31.57 4.01
CA GLU A 399 7.30 30.64 5.14
C GLU A 399 8.71 30.33 5.66
N GLN A 400 9.45 31.39 6.02
CA GLN A 400 10.86 31.30 6.40
C GLN A 400 11.11 30.34 7.58
N ALA A 401 10.15 30.19 8.49
CA ALA A 401 10.23 29.25 9.61
C ALA A 401 10.41 27.79 9.12
N LEU A 402 9.62 27.36 8.14
CA LEU A 402 9.70 26.01 7.57
C LEU A 402 11.02 25.79 6.83
N ILE A 403 11.54 26.81 6.14
CA ILE A 403 12.87 26.77 5.50
C ILE A 403 13.95 26.56 6.55
N ASN A 404 13.90 27.33 7.65
CA ASN A 404 14.88 27.25 8.72
C ASN A 404 14.86 25.87 9.39
N TRP A 405 13.66 25.33 9.68
CA TRP A 405 13.52 24.02 10.32
C TRP A 405 13.97 22.88 9.39
N SER A 406 13.56 22.89 8.12
CA SER A 406 13.98 21.85 7.16
C SER A 406 15.49 21.88 6.86
N SER A 407 16.12 23.06 6.88
CA SER A 407 17.57 23.19 6.67
C SER A 407 18.38 22.64 7.86
N ARG A 408 17.92 22.86 9.09
CA ARG A 408 18.53 22.26 10.29
C ARG A 408 18.42 20.74 10.28
N ALA A 409 17.28 20.20 9.87
CA ALA A 409 17.07 18.76 9.77
C ALA A 409 18.03 18.10 8.74
N ALA A 410 18.23 18.74 7.59
CA ALA A 410 19.17 18.24 6.58
C ALA A 410 20.62 18.21 7.08
N ALA A 411 21.07 19.29 7.73
CA ALA A 411 22.43 19.37 8.28
C ALA A 411 22.71 18.30 9.34
N ALA A 412 21.72 17.94 10.16
CA ALA A 412 21.87 16.88 11.16
C ALA A 412 22.10 15.50 10.50
N ARG A 413 21.38 15.20 9.41
CA ARG A 413 21.55 13.92 8.69
C ARG A 413 22.92 13.77 8.03
N ASP A 414 23.44 14.85 7.45
CA ASP A 414 24.75 14.84 6.80
C ASP A 414 25.89 14.59 7.80
N LEU A 415 25.70 14.96 9.06
CA LEU A 415 26.63 14.65 10.14
C LEU A 415 26.54 13.17 10.54
N ASP A 416 25.34 12.64 10.73
CA ASP A 416 25.14 11.22 11.10
C ASP A 416 25.63 10.26 10.00
N GLY A 417 25.43 10.61 8.73
CA GLY A 417 25.90 9.84 7.58
C GLY A 417 27.43 9.76 7.45
N LYS A 418 28.16 10.72 8.04
CA LYS A 418 29.64 10.71 8.06
C LYS A 418 30.24 9.93 9.23
N VAL A 419 29.42 9.55 10.22
CA VAL A 419 29.90 8.89 11.45
C VAL A 419 29.93 7.35 11.33
N SER A 420 29.52 6.75 10.21
CA SER A 420 29.43 5.28 10.09
C SER A 420 29.95 4.72 8.75
N THR A 421 31.27 4.63 8.60
CA THR A 421 31.92 3.60 7.77
C THR A 421 33.15 2.95 8.41
N ASP A 422 33.71 3.51 9.48
CA ASP A 422 34.81 2.88 10.21
C ASP A 422 34.27 1.94 11.29
N LYS A 423 33.94 0.71 10.89
CA LYS A 423 33.89 -0.40 11.84
C LYS A 423 35.29 -0.55 12.46
N PRO A 424 35.46 -0.49 13.79
CA PRO A 424 36.72 -0.87 14.39
C PRO A 424 37.00 -2.34 14.06
N ALA A 425 38.13 -2.61 13.42
CA ALA A 425 38.59 -3.96 13.13
C ALA A 425 38.60 -4.79 14.41
N SER A 426 37.73 -5.79 14.49
CA SER A 426 37.78 -6.79 15.54
C SER A 426 39.09 -7.55 15.40
N LYS A 427 40.00 -7.36 16.36
CA LYS A 427 41.18 -8.22 16.52
C LYS A 427 40.69 -9.62 16.85
N GLU A 428 40.74 -10.52 15.87
CA GLU A 428 40.69 -11.96 16.13
C GLU A 428 41.92 -12.33 16.95
N THR A 429 41.67 -12.84 18.15
CA THR A 429 42.68 -13.53 18.95
C THR A 429 42.63 -15.00 18.53
N VAL A 430 43.71 -15.45 17.90
CA VAL A 430 43.94 -16.86 17.57
C VAL A 430 44.31 -17.58 18.88
N PRO A 431 43.66 -18.69 19.24
CA PRO A 431 44.14 -19.52 20.34
C PRO A 431 45.29 -20.40 19.85
N GLU A 432 46.41 -20.35 20.56
CA GLU A 432 47.54 -21.27 20.39
C GLU A 432 47.12 -22.71 20.75
N SER A 433 47.51 -23.66 19.90
CA SER A 433 47.52 -25.10 20.16
C SER A 433 48.90 -25.66 19.88
#